data_AF-A0A0G4EAR6-F1
#
_entry.id   AF-A0A0G4EAR6-F1
#
_cell.length_a   1.000
_cell.length_b   1.000
_cell.length_c   1.000
_cell.angle_alpha   90.00
_cell.angle_beta   90.00
_cell.angle_gamma   90.00
#
_symmetry.space_group_name_H-M   'P 1'
#
loop_
_entity.id
_entity.type
_entity.pdbx_description
1 polymer ?
#
loop_
_entity_poly.entity_id
_entity_poly.type
_entity_poly.pdbx_seq_one_letter_code
_entity_poly.pdbx_strand_id
1 'polypeptide(L)'
;MDLVKDVPSCPSDHLSAVVRRFVSHARSSSTYSRQPRIALGDALRERLSTLPSSADQDSAVCAAFDELDTVLDILLLPEVASFLLHDDALLPDGSVSSLLALIIGPAFAVCAALKCGRTNLVIRRICALLGSPRFRARIGEACSGLASVQLFEGLECRIRSYVLTSTRDSQIRTDVLESLRLLWGDEEPLNPEQPGNCKLRVFVMKVLDGLPRWFLTPAHRKKSLVKFMEHPVNEAFANVLKDKEEQHRCTHAQQQCGAIRWIGFAARCFSKVRQAWRPQIRGCKEDRQQHERSSSGPDSGGDGGIIAFHQTSRAAAESIKRNGVDITRSRSGNYAGDGFYACNEINVTDWKANSGNRGWILKLRLDLGRVKELTQRDPCLTGDKLKAQGYDSVIITSRHGVEYVIYCPSRVTVIDDFAR
;
A
#
# COMPACT_ATOMS: atom_id res chain seq x y z
N MET A 1 -39.41 -5.06 5.18
CA MET A 1 -39.15 -4.46 3.86
C MET A 1 -39.28 -2.94 3.99
N ASP A 2 -38.32 -2.29 4.64
CA ASP A 2 -38.22 -0.82 4.75
C ASP A 2 -36.74 -0.45 4.97
N LEU A 3 -35.90 -0.81 4.00
CA LEU A 3 -34.43 -0.71 4.11
C LEU A 3 -33.81 0.36 3.19
N VAL A 4 -34.62 1.21 2.56
CA VAL A 4 -34.15 2.21 1.59
C VAL A 4 -34.86 3.55 1.83
N LYS A 5 -34.48 4.30 2.88
CA LYS A 5 -34.93 5.70 3.01
C LYS A 5 -33.85 6.74 3.27
N ASP A 6 -32.61 6.35 3.57
CA ASP A 6 -31.50 7.30 3.72
C ASP A 6 -30.28 6.84 2.91
N VAL A 7 -30.15 7.38 1.70
CA VAL A 7 -28.95 7.22 0.86
C VAL A 7 -28.07 8.46 1.10
N PRO A 8 -26.84 8.31 1.63
CA PRO A 8 -25.92 9.43 1.77
C PRO A 8 -25.60 10.08 0.42
N SER A 9 -25.44 11.40 0.39
CA SER A 9 -25.12 12.15 -0.83
C SER A 9 -23.67 11.94 -1.31
N CYS A 10 -22.79 11.39 -0.45
CA CYS A 10 -21.41 11.08 -0.80
C CYS A 10 -21.23 9.56 -1.04
N PRO A 11 -20.67 9.14 -2.19
CA PRO A 11 -20.52 7.72 -2.50
C PRO A 11 -19.60 6.90 -1.57
N SER A 12 -18.58 7.52 -0.96
CA SER A 12 -17.68 6.86 0.00
C SER A 12 -18.37 6.58 1.34
N ASP A 13 -19.33 7.43 1.73
CA ASP A 13 -20.16 7.23 2.92
C ASP A 13 -21.10 6.04 2.75
N HIS A 14 -21.48 5.70 1.51
CA HIS A 14 -22.37 4.57 1.24
C HIS A 14 -21.69 3.23 1.52
N LEU A 15 -20.48 2.97 1.00
CA LEU A 15 -19.77 1.72 1.26
C LEU A 15 -19.37 1.60 2.73
N SER A 16 -18.88 2.68 3.34
CA SER A 16 -18.57 2.70 4.77
C SER A 16 -19.82 2.43 5.63
N ALA A 17 -20.98 3.00 5.27
CA ALA A 17 -22.25 2.73 5.95
C ALA A 17 -22.74 1.28 5.76
N VAL A 18 -22.64 0.73 4.54
CA VAL A 18 -22.97 -0.68 4.26
C VAL A 18 -22.09 -1.61 5.09
N VAL A 19 -20.78 -1.34 5.13
CA VAL A 19 -19.85 -2.16 5.89
C VAL A 19 -20.02 -1.99 7.41
N ARG A 20 -20.28 -0.78 7.92
CA ARG A 20 -20.58 -0.55 9.34
C ARG A 20 -21.88 -1.23 9.77
N ARG A 21 -22.93 -1.17 8.94
CA ARG A 21 -24.18 -1.90 9.16
C ARG A 21 -23.94 -3.41 9.14
N PHE A 22 -23.13 -3.89 8.21
CA PHE A 22 -22.73 -5.29 8.13
C PHE A 22 -21.97 -5.75 9.39
N VAL A 23 -20.95 -5.00 9.85
CA VAL A 23 -20.18 -5.30 11.07
C VAL A 23 -21.05 -5.23 12.32
N SER A 24 -21.93 -4.22 12.43
CA SER A 24 -22.89 -4.09 13.53
C SER A 24 -23.85 -5.28 13.58
N HIS A 25 -24.32 -5.74 12.42
CA HIS A 25 -25.18 -6.92 12.31
C HIS A 25 -24.43 -8.22 12.64
N ALA A 26 -23.19 -8.38 12.16
CA ALA A 26 -22.33 -9.52 12.49
C ALA A 26 -22.03 -9.61 14.00
N ARG A 27 -21.97 -8.47 14.71
CA ARG A 27 -21.73 -8.41 16.17
C ARG A 27 -22.98 -8.64 17.02
N SER A 28 -24.17 -8.31 16.51
CA SER A 28 -25.42 -8.33 17.29
C SER A 28 -26.27 -9.57 17.07
N SER A 29 -26.06 -10.31 15.98
CA SER A 29 -26.86 -11.50 15.69
C SER A 29 -26.25 -12.76 16.28
N SER A 30 -26.97 -13.43 17.17
CA SER A 30 -26.69 -14.81 17.58
C SER A 30 -27.03 -15.84 16.49
N THR A 31 -27.72 -15.42 15.43
CA THR A 31 -28.12 -16.26 14.29
C THR A 31 -27.50 -15.74 13.00
N TYR A 32 -26.71 -16.58 12.33
CA TYR A 32 -25.99 -16.21 11.12
C TYR A 32 -26.94 -16.18 9.90
N SER A 33 -27.59 -15.04 9.66
CA SER A 33 -28.44 -14.82 8.47
C SER A 33 -27.61 -14.73 7.18
N ARG A 34 -28.15 -15.28 6.07
CA ARG A 34 -27.53 -15.27 4.73
C ARG A 34 -27.62 -13.90 4.02
N GLN A 35 -28.67 -13.12 4.28
CA GLN A 35 -28.96 -11.86 3.55
C GLN A 35 -27.87 -10.78 3.66
N PRO A 36 -27.26 -10.53 4.84
CA PRO A 36 -26.22 -9.50 4.97
C PRO A 36 -24.98 -9.76 4.09
N ARG A 37 -24.64 -11.03 3.85
CA ARG A 37 -23.45 -11.44 3.07
C ARG A 37 -23.62 -11.17 1.59
N ILE A 38 -24.78 -11.54 1.06
CA ILE A 38 -25.15 -11.30 -0.34
C ILE A 38 -25.21 -9.79 -0.60
N ALA A 39 -25.83 -9.03 0.30
CA ALA A 39 -25.91 -7.58 0.19
C ALA A 39 -24.53 -6.89 0.17
N LEU A 40 -23.57 -7.35 0.98
CA LEU A 40 -22.20 -6.82 0.95
C LEU A 40 -21.49 -7.15 -0.36
N GLY A 41 -21.64 -8.39 -0.86
CA GLY A 41 -21.08 -8.83 -2.13
C GLY A 41 -21.61 -8.05 -3.33
N ASP A 42 -22.92 -7.84 -3.38
CA ASP A 42 -23.58 -7.09 -4.45
C ASP A 42 -23.23 -5.60 -4.41
N ALA A 43 -23.20 -4.99 -3.21
CA ALA A 43 -22.82 -3.59 -3.04
C ALA A 43 -21.39 -3.31 -3.49
N LEU A 44 -20.44 -4.21 -3.17
CA LEU A 44 -19.06 -4.10 -3.63
C LEU A 44 -18.98 -4.25 -5.16
N ARG A 45 -19.67 -5.24 -5.73
CA ARG A 45 -19.69 -5.49 -7.18
C ARG A 45 -20.27 -4.31 -7.96
N GLU A 46 -21.42 -3.80 -7.54
CA GLU A 46 -22.08 -2.64 -8.15
C GLU A 46 -21.14 -1.43 -8.11
N ARG A 47 -20.57 -1.13 -6.95
CA ARG A 47 -19.65 0.01 -6.78
C ARG A 47 -18.46 -0.06 -7.72
N LEU A 48 -17.80 -1.21 -7.79
CA LEU A 48 -16.62 -1.41 -8.63
C LEU A 48 -16.94 -1.37 -10.13
N SER A 49 -18.17 -1.72 -10.52
CA SER A 49 -18.64 -1.61 -11.90
C SER A 49 -18.94 -0.18 -12.35
N THR A 50 -19.13 0.75 -11.40
CA THR A 50 -19.46 2.17 -11.67
C THR A 50 -18.23 3.10 -11.75
N LEU A 51 -17.01 2.57 -11.64
CA LEU A 51 -15.80 3.38 -11.69
C LEU A 51 -15.58 3.98 -13.10
N PRO A 52 -15.32 5.30 -13.22
CA PRO A 52 -15.28 5.99 -14.52
C PRO A 52 -14.07 5.60 -15.38
N SER A 53 -14.29 5.52 -16.71
CA SER A 53 -13.32 5.01 -17.69
C SER A 53 -12.44 6.06 -18.41
N SER A 54 -12.50 7.35 -18.06
CA SER A 54 -11.74 8.43 -18.74
C SER A 54 -11.08 9.47 -17.82
N ALA A 55 -10.17 10.27 -18.39
CA ALA A 55 -9.00 10.99 -17.85
C ALA A 55 -9.05 11.78 -16.51
N ASP A 56 -10.18 11.92 -15.84
CA ASP A 56 -10.25 12.24 -14.39
C ASP A 56 -9.88 11.01 -13.51
N GLN A 57 -9.21 10.03 -14.11
CA GLN A 57 -9.01 8.69 -13.57
C GLN A 57 -8.10 8.67 -12.37
N ASP A 58 -7.06 9.51 -12.27
CA ASP A 58 -6.05 9.29 -11.24
C ASP A 58 -6.61 9.58 -9.84
N SER A 59 -7.46 10.60 -9.69
CA SER A 59 -8.16 10.88 -8.43
C SER A 59 -9.25 9.85 -8.13
N ALA A 60 -10.08 9.50 -9.11
CA ALA A 60 -11.14 8.51 -8.94
C ALA A 60 -10.59 7.10 -8.66
N VAL A 61 -9.48 6.74 -9.29
CA VAL A 61 -8.78 5.47 -9.07
C VAL A 61 -8.11 5.47 -7.70
N CYS A 62 -7.43 6.54 -7.28
CA CYS A 62 -6.90 6.65 -5.92
C CYS A 62 -8.01 6.52 -4.86
N ALA A 63 -9.15 7.20 -5.05
CA ALA A 63 -10.29 7.10 -4.14
C ALA A 63 -10.87 5.67 -4.09
N ALA A 64 -10.98 5.00 -5.24
CA ALA A 64 -11.38 3.59 -5.29
C ALA A 64 -10.37 2.67 -4.56
N PHE A 65 -9.08 3.02 -4.57
CA PHE A 65 -8.08 2.31 -3.76
C PHE A 65 -8.22 2.57 -2.27
N ASP A 66 -8.48 3.79 -1.85
CA ASP A 66 -8.71 4.11 -0.44
C ASP A 66 -9.95 3.36 0.09
N GLU A 67 -11.01 3.27 -0.73
CA GLU A 67 -12.20 2.45 -0.44
C GLU A 67 -11.83 0.96 -0.35
N LEU A 68 -11.05 0.43 -1.30
CA LEU A 68 -10.61 -0.97 -1.30
C LEU A 68 -9.70 -1.29 -0.10
N ASP A 69 -8.77 -0.40 0.26
CA ASP A 69 -7.88 -0.59 1.42
C ASP A 69 -8.69 -0.61 2.72
N THR A 70 -9.71 0.25 2.82
CA THR A 70 -10.68 0.22 3.94
C THR A 70 -11.43 -1.11 3.99
N VAL A 71 -11.86 -1.64 2.85
CA VAL A 71 -12.52 -2.96 2.78
C VAL A 71 -11.55 -4.06 3.22
N LEU A 72 -10.30 -4.02 2.77
CA LEU A 72 -9.27 -4.99 3.18
C LEU A 72 -8.99 -4.92 4.68
N ASP A 73 -8.90 -3.72 5.27
CA ASP A 73 -8.75 -3.53 6.71
C ASP A 73 -9.91 -4.18 7.48
N ILE A 74 -11.13 -4.03 6.98
CA ILE A 74 -12.32 -4.60 7.62
C ILE A 74 -12.34 -6.12 7.47
N LEU A 75 -11.95 -6.65 6.31
CA LEU A 75 -11.84 -8.09 6.09
C LEU A 75 -10.74 -8.74 6.92
N LEU A 76 -9.70 -7.97 7.27
CA LEU A 76 -8.64 -8.39 8.18
C LEU A 76 -9.06 -8.38 9.65
N LEU A 77 -10.19 -7.77 10.00
CA LEU A 77 -10.69 -7.82 11.38
C LEU A 77 -11.03 -9.28 11.74
N PRO A 78 -10.54 -9.80 12.88
CA PRO A 78 -10.74 -11.19 13.26
C PRO A 78 -12.20 -11.61 13.26
N GLU A 79 -13.11 -10.75 13.74
CA GLU A 79 -14.54 -11.03 13.83
C GLU A 79 -15.20 -11.15 12.45
N VAL A 80 -14.80 -10.29 11.51
CA VAL A 80 -15.33 -10.28 10.13
C VAL A 80 -14.80 -11.49 9.38
N ALA A 81 -13.50 -11.78 9.49
CA ALA A 81 -12.90 -12.98 8.91
C ALA A 81 -13.59 -14.25 9.44
N SER A 82 -13.77 -14.36 10.76
CA SER A 82 -14.48 -15.50 11.37
C SER A 82 -15.93 -15.61 10.91
N PHE A 83 -16.65 -14.49 10.81
CA PHE A 83 -18.02 -14.47 10.34
C PHE A 83 -18.13 -14.95 8.89
N LEU A 84 -17.25 -14.47 8.00
CA LEU A 84 -17.23 -14.84 6.59
C LEU A 84 -16.82 -16.30 6.38
N LEU A 85 -16.00 -16.85 7.28
CA LEU A 85 -15.44 -18.20 7.21
C LEU A 85 -16.19 -19.24 8.05
N HIS A 86 -17.37 -18.92 8.61
CA HIS A 86 -18.11 -19.84 9.48
C HIS A 86 -18.82 -20.97 8.70
N ASP A 87 -18.71 -22.21 9.20
CA ASP A 87 -19.07 -23.49 8.54
C ASP A 87 -20.52 -23.64 8.04
N ASP A 88 -21.53 -23.18 8.80
CA ASP A 88 -22.94 -23.52 8.50
C ASP A 88 -23.57 -22.72 7.34
N ALA A 89 -22.79 -21.83 6.73
CA ALA A 89 -23.26 -20.89 5.73
C ALA A 89 -22.52 -21.03 4.38
N LEU A 90 -21.98 -22.22 4.11
CA LEU A 90 -21.59 -22.60 2.76
C LEU A 90 -22.85 -22.60 1.88
N LEU A 91 -22.97 -21.58 1.03
CA LEU A 91 -23.85 -21.61 -0.13
C LEU A 91 -23.50 -22.86 -0.96
N PRO A 92 -24.47 -23.47 -1.66
CA PRO A 92 -24.23 -24.64 -2.51
C PRO A 92 -23.10 -24.44 -3.55
N ASP A 93 -22.71 -23.19 -3.83
CA ASP A 93 -21.83 -22.80 -4.94
C ASP A 93 -20.45 -22.24 -4.51
N GLY A 94 -20.03 -22.34 -3.24
CA GLY A 94 -18.67 -22.00 -2.81
C GLY A 94 -18.43 -20.52 -2.44
N SER A 95 -18.74 -20.18 -1.18
CA SER A 95 -18.71 -18.81 -0.64
C SER A 95 -17.30 -18.21 -0.46
N VAL A 96 -16.29 -19.02 -0.11
CA VAL A 96 -14.90 -18.55 -0.03
C VAL A 96 -14.40 -18.15 -1.41
N SER A 97 -14.79 -18.89 -2.45
CA SER A 97 -14.41 -18.57 -3.83
C SER A 97 -15.07 -17.28 -4.34
N SER A 98 -16.31 -17.02 -3.94
CA SER A 98 -17.01 -15.78 -4.29
C SER A 98 -16.45 -14.57 -3.54
N LEU A 99 -16.14 -14.73 -2.24
CA LEU A 99 -15.45 -13.71 -1.45
C LEU A 99 -14.06 -13.43 -2.03
N LEU A 100 -13.32 -14.47 -2.37
CA LEU A 100 -12.03 -14.35 -3.02
C LEU A 100 -12.16 -13.68 -4.38
N ALA A 101 -13.10 -14.06 -5.24
CA ALA A 101 -13.35 -13.39 -6.51
C ALA A 101 -13.76 -11.91 -6.33
N LEU A 102 -14.48 -11.58 -5.26
CA LEU A 102 -14.88 -10.22 -4.90
C LEU A 102 -13.71 -9.38 -4.37
N ILE A 103 -12.79 -9.98 -3.61
CA ILE A 103 -11.60 -9.30 -3.11
C ILE A 103 -10.59 -9.16 -4.25
N ILE A 104 -10.42 -10.21 -5.04
CA ILE A 104 -9.28 -10.40 -5.94
C ILE A 104 -9.61 -9.91 -7.34
N GLY A 105 -10.82 -10.10 -7.86
CA GLY A 105 -11.20 -9.50 -9.15
C GLY A 105 -10.92 -7.98 -9.20
N PRO A 106 -11.35 -7.21 -8.19
CA PRO A 106 -11.14 -5.77 -8.12
C PRO A 106 -9.79 -5.34 -7.54
N ALA A 107 -9.26 -6.00 -6.50
CA ALA A 107 -7.91 -5.69 -6.00
C ALA A 107 -6.82 -6.00 -7.04
N PHE A 108 -7.13 -6.86 -8.03
CA PHE A 108 -6.26 -7.15 -9.16
C PHE A 108 -6.62 -6.39 -10.44
N ALA A 109 -7.39 -5.30 -10.34
CA ALA A 109 -7.17 -4.16 -11.21
C ALA A 109 -5.78 -3.54 -10.90
N VAL A 110 -4.71 -4.34 -11.00
CA VAL A 110 -3.32 -3.96 -10.75
C VAL A 110 -2.92 -2.81 -11.65
N CYS A 111 -3.56 -2.63 -12.82
CA CYS A 111 -3.37 -1.43 -13.64
C CYS A 111 -3.65 -0.15 -12.83
N ALA A 112 -4.63 -0.19 -11.95
CA ALA A 112 -5.03 0.90 -11.09
C ALA A 112 -4.03 1.03 -9.91
N ALA A 113 -3.65 -0.07 -9.25
CA ALA A 113 -2.70 -0.04 -8.12
C ALA A 113 -1.30 0.40 -8.57
N LEU A 114 -0.90 -0.05 -9.76
CA LEU A 114 0.33 0.31 -10.45
C LEU A 114 0.32 1.77 -10.87
N LYS A 115 -0.80 2.27 -11.40
CA LYS A 115 -0.97 3.70 -11.71
C LYS A 115 -0.83 4.58 -10.46
N CYS A 116 -1.37 4.12 -9.32
CA CYS A 116 -1.28 4.84 -8.04
C CYS A 116 0.04 4.62 -7.29
N GLY A 117 0.96 3.77 -7.77
CA GLY A 117 2.18 3.42 -7.05
C GLY A 117 1.95 2.63 -5.75
N ARG A 118 0.78 2.00 -5.59
CA ARG A 118 0.35 1.29 -4.37
C ARG A 118 0.36 -0.23 -4.47
N THR A 119 0.92 -0.80 -5.55
CA THR A 119 0.96 -2.26 -5.78
C THR A 119 1.55 -3.04 -4.60
N ASN A 120 2.59 -2.53 -3.94
CA ASN A 120 3.20 -3.17 -2.77
C ASN A 120 2.22 -3.30 -1.59
N LEU A 121 1.45 -2.25 -1.32
CA LEU A 121 0.48 -2.24 -0.23
C LEU A 121 -0.59 -3.31 -0.46
N VAL A 122 -1.15 -3.37 -1.68
CA VAL A 122 -2.19 -4.32 -2.04
C VAL A 122 -1.68 -5.76 -1.96
N ILE A 123 -0.50 -6.05 -2.52
CA ILE A 123 0.12 -7.38 -2.43
C ILE A 123 0.29 -7.77 -0.95
N ARG A 124 0.83 -6.87 -0.12
CA ARG A 124 1.04 -7.14 1.31
C ARG A 124 -0.25 -7.42 2.05
N ARG A 125 -1.31 -6.65 1.80
CA ARG A 125 -2.63 -6.83 2.43
C ARG A 125 -3.28 -8.15 2.04
N ILE A 126 -3.26 -8.50 0.75
CA ILE A 126 -3.78 -9.78 0.26
C ILE A 126 -3.01 -10.93 0.91
N CYS A 127 -1.69 -10.84 0.95
CA CYS A 127 -0.85 -11.85 1.55
C CYS A 127 -1.04 -11.96 3.07
N ALA A 128 -1.27 -10.85 3.77
CA ALA A 128 -1.63 -10.86 5.18
C ALA A 128 -2.99 -11.53 5.42
N LEU A 129 -3.98 -11.28 4.56
CA LEU A 129 -5.30 -11.89 4.65
C LEU A 129 -5.24 -13.40 4.44
N LEU A 130 -4.65 -13.82 3.31
CA LEU A 130 -4.48 -15.22 2.93
C LEU A 130 -3.54 -15.98 3.89
N GLY A 131 -2.56 -15.26 4.44
CA GLY A 131 -1.60 -15.74 5.43
C GLY A 131 -2.08 -15.67 6.88
N SER A 132 -3.30 -15.22 7.14
CA SER A 132 -3.83 -15.26 8.51
C SER A 132 -4.12 -16.72 8.91
N PRO A 133 -3.87 -17.13 10.18
CA PRO A 133 -4.12 -18.51 10.63
C PRO A 133 -5.56 -18.98 10.35
N ARG A 134 -6.54 -18.10 10.55
CA ARG A 134 -7.97 -18.39 10.30
C ARG A 134 -8.25 -18.67 8.83
N PHE A 135 -7.68 -17.86 7.92
CA PHE A 135 -7.88 -18.04 6.50
C PHE A 135 -7.11 -19.28 5.99
N ARG A 136 -5.92 -19.55 6.53
CA ARG A 136 -5.13 -20.76 6.23
C ARG A 136 -5.85 -22.05 6.60
N ALA A 137 -6.37 -22.15 7.83
CA ALA A 137 -7.09 -23.33 8.30
C ALA A 137 -8.25 -23.69 7.35
N ARG A 138 -8.93 -22.66 6.81
CA ARG A 138 -10.09 -22.84 5.93
C ARG A 138 -9.74 -22.96 4.45
N ILE A 139 -8.68 -22.31 3.97
CA ILE A 139 -8.12 -22.53 2.63
C ILE A 139 -7.72 -24.00 2.48
N GLY A 140 -7.09 -24.59 3.50
CA GLY A 140 -6.66 -25.99 3.46
C GLY A 140 -7.79 -26.94 3.13
N GLU A 141 -8.97 -26.71 3.73
CA GLU A 141 -10.18 -27.50 3.57
C GLU A 141 -10.95 -27.15 2.27
N ALA A 142 -11.05 -25.86 1.91
CA ALA A 142 -11.89 -25.38 0.81
C ALA A 142 -11.19 -25.33 -0.56
N CYS A 143 -9.85 -25.30 -0.63
CA CYS A 143 -9.10 -25.10 -1.88
C CYS A 143 -8.83 -26.38 -2.68
N SER A 144 -9.71 -27.38 -2.61
CA SER A 144 -9.75 -28.51 -3.56
C SER A 144 -10.48 -28.18 -4.86
N GLY A 145 -11.27 -27.10 -4.91
CA GLY A 145 -12.00 -26.70 -6.10
C GLY A 145 -11.21 -25.89 -7.13
N LEU A 146 -11.63 -25.98 -8.40
CA LEU A 146 -11.08 -25.31 -9.59
C LEU A 146 -10.81 -23.81 -9.38
N ALA A 147 -11.68 -23.12 -8.66
CA ALA A 147 -11.58 -21.68 -8.49
C ALA A 147 -10.42 -21.23 -7.58
N SER A 148 -10.02 -22.07 -6.62
CA SER A 148 -8.83 -21.81 -5.82
C SER A 148 -7.53 -21.97 -6.62
N VAL A 149 -7.51 -22.89 -7.58
CA VAL A 149 -6.38 -23.06 -8.50
C VAL A 149 -6.23 -21.83 -9.38
N GLN A 150 -7.33 -21.38 -10.00
CA GLN A 150 -7.35 -20.16 -10.83
C GLN A 150 -6.91 -18.92 -10.04
N LEU A 151 -7.29 -18.83 -8.77
CA LEU A 151 -6.86 -17.77 -7.87
C LEU A 151 -5.35 -17.73 -7.70
N PHE A 152 -4.77 -18.86 -7.31
CA PHE A 152 -3.34 -18.97 -7.06
C PHE A 152 -2.55 -18.77 -8.35
N GLU A 153 -3.01 -19.30 -9.49
CA GLU A 153 -2.37 -19.05 -10.79
C GLU A 153 -2.42 -17.58 -11.20
N GLY A 154 -3.55 -16.90 -10.94
CA GLY A 154 -3.69 -15.47 -11.16
C GLY A 154 -2.73 -14.65 -10.30
N LEU A 155 -2.69 -14.92 -8.99
CA LEU A 155 -1.79 -14.24 -8.06
C LEU A 155 -0.31 -14.53 -8.41
N GLU A 156 0.04 -15.77 -8.78
CA GLU A 156 1.38 -16.17 -9.23
C GLU A 156 1.84 -15.35 -10.43
N CYS A 157 1.03 -15.36 -11.50
CA CYS A 157 1.33 -14.66 -12.75
C CYS A 157 1.57 -13.16 -12.49
N ARG A 158 0.78 -12.56 -11.60
CA ARG A 158 0.84 -11.14 -11.27
C ARG A 158 2.01 -10.77 -10.38
N ILE A 159 2.31 -11.54 -9.33
CA ILE A 159 3.53 -11.34 -8.52
C ILE A 159 4.75 -11.40 -9.43
N ARG A 160 4.81 -12.40 -10.32
CA ARG A 160 5.91 -12.52 -11.29
C ARG A 160 5.98 -11.33 -12.24
N SER A 161 4.85 -10.94 -12.82
CA SER A 161 4.80 -9.76 -13.71
C SER A 161 5.24 -8.49 -12.97
N TYR A 162 4.82 -8.30 -11.73
CA TYR A 162 5.22 -7.18 -10.89
C TYR A 162 6.73 -7.17 -10.68
N VAL A 163 7.32 -8.29 -10.27
CA VAL A 163 8.77 -8.42 -10.08
C VAL A 163 9.55 -8.22 -11.38
N LEU A 164 9.07 -8.74 -12.51
CA LEU A 164 9.76 -8.66 -13.81
C LEU A 164 9.69 -7.26 -14.45
N THR A 165 8.64 -6.51 -14.20
CA THR A 165 8.45 -5.15 -14.74
C THR A 165 9.05 -4.07 -13.84
N SER A 166 9.34 -4.41 -12.60
CA SER A 166 9.99 -3.53 -11.65
C SER A 166 11.47 -3.35 -11.95
N THR A 167 12.01 -2.16 -11.69
CA THR A 167 13.46 -1.96 -11.65
C THR A 167 14.06 -2.83 -10.53
N ARG A 168 15.38 -3.00 -10.48
CA ARG A 168 16.09 -3.77 -9.42
C ARG A 168 16.03 -3.03 -8.06
N ASP A 169 14.84 -2.64 -7.64
CA ASP A 169 14.56 -1.97 -6.40
C ASP A 169 14.56 -2.98 -5.25
N SER A 170 15.44 -2.73 -4.28
CA SER A 170 15.52 -3.54 -3.06
C SER A 170 14.25 -3.52 -2.22
N GLN A 171 13.41 -2.48 -2.36
CA GLN A 171 12.15 -2.35 -1.63
C GLN A 171 11.12 -3.35 -2.15
N ILE A 172 10.95 -3.43 -3.46
CA ILE A 172 10.03 -4.37 -4.13
C ILE A 172 10.36 -5.81 -3.76
N ARG A 173 11.67 -6.12 -3.70
CA ARG A 173 12.13 -7.41 -3.20
C ARG A 173 11.69 -7.68 -1.76
N THR A 174 11.90 -6.72 -0.88
CA THR A 174 11.56 -6.86 0.55
C THR A 174 10.05 -7.07 0.72
N ASP A 175 9.24 -6.27 0.02
CA ASP A 175 7.78 -6.30 0.16
C ASP A 175 7.20 -7.62 -0.34
N VAL A 176 7.64 -8.11 -1.50
CA VAL A 176 7.17 -9.40 -2.04
C VAL A 176 7.65 -10.58 -1.19
N LEU A 177 8.91 -10.58 -0.71
CA LEU A 177 9.39 -11.64 0.18
C LEU A 177 8.65 -11.67 1.52
N GLU A 178 8.38 -10.51 2.11
CA GLU A 178 7.59 -10.42 3.35
C GLU A 178 6.15 -10.89 3.12
N SER A 179 5.57 -10.55 1.97
CA SER A 179 4.24 -11.00 1.57
C SER A 179 4.20 -12.53 1.39
N LEU A 180 5.20 -13.13 0.75
CA LEU A 180 5.32 -14.58 0.62
C LEU A 180 5.58 -15.26 1.97
N ARG A 181 6.30 -14.61 2.89
CA ARG A 181 6.48 -15.10 4.27
C ARG A 181 5.17 -15.14 5.05
N LEU A 182 4.38 -14.06 4.98
CA LEU A 182 3.06 -14.01 5.60
C LEU A 182 2.15 -15.14 5.09
N LEU A 183 2.15 -15.36 3.77
CA LEU A 183 1.45 -16.50 3.15
C LEU A 183 1.96 -17.84 3.67
N TRP A 184 3.28 -18.02 3.74
CA TRP A 184 3.91 -19.25 4.21
C TRP A 184 3.50 -19.62 5.64
N GLY A 185 3.41 -18.61 6.49
CA GLY A 185 3.01 -18.71 7.89
C GLY A 185 4.15 -18.84 8.85
N ASP A 186 4.33 -17.80 9.66
CA ASP A 186 5.39 -17.69 10.67
C ASP A 186 5.10 -18.48 11.95
N GLU A 187 3.86 -18.94 12.19
CA GLU A 187 3.42 -19.35 13.54
C GLU A 187 3.00 -20.81 13.70
N GLU A 188 2.89 -21.59 12.63
CA GLU A 188 2.53 -23.01 12.78
C GLU A 188 3.78 -23.89 12.74
N PRO A 189 4.15 -24.56 13.86
CA PRO A 189 5.20 -25.56 13.82
C PRO A 189 4.82 -26.61 12.79
N LEU A 190 5.75 -26.91 11.88
CA LEU A 190 5.63 -28.01 10.93
C LEU A 190 5.29 -29.26 11.74
N ASN A 191 4.09 -29.82 11.55
CA ASN A 191 3.88 -31.21 11.94
C ASN A 191 4.83 -32.04 11.06
N PRO A 192 5.88 -32.67 11.64
CA PRO A 192 6.88 -33.39 10.87
C PRO A 192 6.29 -34.58 10.10
N GLU A 193 5.08 -35.03 10.46
CA GLU A 193 4.39 -36.13 9.79
C GLU A 193 3.58 -35.68 8.55
N GLN A 194 3.35 -34.37 8.35
CA GLN A 194 2.64 -33.83 7.18
C GLN A 194 3.26 -32.54 6.61
N PRO A 195 4.56 -32.50 6.28
CA PRO A 195 5.24 -31.27 5.85
C PRO A 195 4.79 -30.76 4.46
N GLY A 196 4.08 -31.56 3.66
CA GLY A 196 3.91 -31.32 2.22
C GLY A 196 2.52 -30.90 1.70
N ASN A 197 1.44 -31.00 2.49
CA ASN A 197 0.08 -30.88 1.93
C ASN A 197 -0.55 -29.48 2.01
N CYS A 198 0.17 -28.48 2.52
CA CYS A 198 -0.33 -27.11 2.50
C CYS A 198 -0.22 -26.55 1.07
N LYS A 199 -1.35 -26.50 0.34
CA LYS A 199 -1.44 -25.91 -1.00
C LYS A 199 -0.91 -24.48 -1.07
N LEU A 200 -1.01 -23.73 0.02
CA LEU A 200 -0.46 -22.38 0.11
C LEU A 200 1.07 -22.38 0.07
N ARG A 201 1.72 -23.36 0.71
CA ARG A 201 3.18 -23.53 0.62
C ARG A 201 3.59 -23.96 -0.78
N VAL A 202 2.88 -24.92 -1.39
CA VAL A 202 3.09 -25.31 -2.80
C VAL A 202 2.97 -24.11 -3.74
N PHE A 203 1.98 -23.25 -3.51
CA PHE A 203 1.82 -22.00 -4.24
C PHE A 203 3.01 -21.05 -4.04
N VAL A 204 3.42 -20.78 -2.80
CA VAL A 204 4.58 -19.91 -2.52
C VAL A 204 5.85 -20.46 -3.19
N MET A 205 6.09 -21.77 -3.10
CA MET A 205 7.21 -22.43 -3.80
C MET A 205 7.16 -22.20 -5.30
N LYS A 206 5.98 -22.40 -5.91
CA LYS A 206 5.77 -22.16 -7.34
C LYS A 206 6.03 -20.71 -7.71
N VAL A 207 5.60 -19.74 -6.89
CA VAL A 207 5.91 -18.32 -7.12
C VAL A 207 7.42 -18.11 -7.13
N LEU A 208 8.12 -18.53 -6.07
CA LEU A 208 9.57 -18.39 -5.91
C LEU A 208 10.34 -19.00 -7.08
N ASP A 209 9.94 -20.19 -7.54
CA ASP A 209 10.57 -20.91 -8.65
C ASP A 209 10.53 -20.14 -9.98
N GLY A 210 9.56 -19.24 -10.17
CA GLY A 210 9.51 -18.40 -11.37
C GLY A 210 9.95 -16.96 -11.16
N LEU A 211 10.50 -16.60 -10.00
CA LEU A 211 11.13 -15.30 -9.81
C LEU A 211 12.55 -15.29 -10.42
N PRO A 212 13.00 -14.17 -10.99
CA PRO A 212 14.30 -14.09 -11.64
C PRO A 212 15.44 -14.22 -10.61
N ARG A 213 16.58 -14.79 -11.02
CA ARG A 213 17.71 -15.08 -10.11
C ARG A 213 18.16 -13.89 -9.27
N TRP A 214 18.22 -12.69 -9.85
CA TRP A 214 18.64 -11.45 -9.16
C TRP A 214 17.74 -11.08 -7.98
N PHE A 215 16.48 -11.54 -8.01
CA PHE A 215 15.51 -11.31 -6.97
C PHE A 215 15.78 -12.18 -5.73
N LEU A 216 16.28 -13.40 -5.95
CA LEU A 216 16.61 -14.35 -4.89
C LEU A 216 18.04 -14.16 -4.37
N THR A 217 19.00 -13.76 -5.22
CA THR A 217 20.39 -13.56 -4.79
C THR A 217 20.51 -12.33 -3.88
N PRO A 218 21.02 -12.41 -2.65
CA PRO A 218 21.17 -11.28 -1.73
C PRO A 218 21.92 -10.10 -2.38
N ALA A 219 21.24 -8.97 -2.56
CA ALA A 219 21.86 -7.75 -3.09
C ALA A 219 22.62 -7.05 -1.95
N HIS A 220 23.82 -7.55 -1.64
CA HIS A 220 24.65 -7.15 -0.50
C HIS A 220 23.98 -7.37 0.87
N ARG A 221 24.78 -7.78 1.87
CA ARG A 221 24.32 -8.16 3.23
C ARG A 221 23.69 -6.98 3.98
N LYS A 222 22.44 -6.61 3.69
CA LYS A 222 21.63 -5.82 4.64
C LYS A 222 21.22 -6.76 5.78
N LYS A 223 21.55 -6.38 7.02
CA LYS A 223 21.28 -7.13 8.26
C LYS A 223 19.81 -7.58 8.42
N SER A 224 18.87 -6.89 7.78
CA SER A 224 17.44 -7.24 7.77
C SER A 224 17.12 -8.50 6.97
N LEU A 225 17.81 -8.76 5.84
CA LEU A 225 17.61 -9.97 5.03
C LEU A 225 18.29 -11.20 5.67
N VAL A 226 19.40 -10.97 6.38
CA VAL A 226 20.09 -11.99 7.17
C VAL A 226 19.21 -12.42 8.34
N LYS A 227 18.62 -11.47 9.09
CA LYS A 227 17.59 -11.79 10.10
C LYS A 227 16.35 -12.47 9.51
N PHE A 228 15.94 -12.11 8.30
CA PHE A 228 14.88 -12.81 7.57
C PHE A 228 15.28 -14.26 7.27
N MET A 229 16.53 -14.58 6.97
CA MET A 229 16.96 -15.97 6.76
C MET A 229 17.30 -16.74 8.04
N GLU A 230 17.43 -16.06 9.19
CA GLU A 230 17.86 -16.65 10.48
C GLU A 230 16.72 -17.07 11.42
N HIS A 231 15.45 -16.82 11.08
CA HIS A 231 14.31 -17.32 11.88
C HIS A 231 14.15 -18.85 11.70
N PRO A 232 13.72 -19.63 12.71
CA PRO A 232 13.58 -21.09 12.59
C PRO A 232 12.63 -21.55 11.47
N VAL A 233 11.51 -20.84 11.29
CA VAL A 233 10.58 -21.06 10.14
C VAL A 233 11.24 -20.73 8.81
N ASN A 234 12.24 -19.86 8.83
CA ASN A 234 13.01 -19.46 7.68
C ASN A 234 14.20 -20.37 7.44
N GLU A 235 14.52 -21.34 8.30
CA GLU A 235 15.53 -22.36 7.98
C GLU A 235 15.01 -23.30 6.90
N ALA A 236 13.76 -23.76 6.97
CA ALA A 236 13.14 -24.54 5.89
C ALA A 236 13.01 -23.72 4.60
N PHE A 237 12.60 -22.45 4.69
CA PHE A 237 12.48 -21.54 3.56
C PHE A 237 13.86 -21.16 2.97
N ALA A 238 14.86 -20.94 3.81
CA ALA A 238 16.23 -20.65 3.41
C ALA A 238 16.93 -21.88 2.85
N ASN A 239 16.65 -23.08 3.37
CA ASN A 239 17.17 -24.34 2.83
C ASN A 239 16.58 -24.60 1.44
N VAL A 240 15.29 -24.34 1.24
CA VAL A 240 14.69 -24.30 -0.11
C VAL A 240 15.43 -23.33 -1.04
N LEU A 241 15.69 -22.09 -0.58
CA LEU A 241 16.38 -21.10 -1.40
C LEU A 241 17.85 -21.50 -1.68
N LYS A 242 18.55 -22.09 -0.70
CA LYS A 242 19.92 -22.60 -0.83
C LYS A 242 19.99 -23.81 -1.76
N ASP A 243 19.11 -24.79 -1.60
CA ASP A 243 19.02 -25.98 -2.47
C ASP A 243 18.76 -25.57 -3.92
N LYS A 244 17.95 -24.53 -4.15
CA LYS A 244 17.70 -23.98 -5.49
C LYS A 244 18.90 -23.20 -6.04
N GLU A 245 19.61 -22.43 -5.22
CA GLU A 245 20.87 -21.80 -5.61
C GLU A 245 21.94 -22.84 -6.00
N GLU A 246 21.89 -24.04 -5.44
CA GLU A 246 22.78 -25.17 -5.73
C GLU A 246 22.31 -25.97 -6.97
N GLN A 247 21.02 -26.31 -7.07
CA GLN A 247 20.42 -27.01 -8.21
C GLN A 247 20.57 -26.22 -9.53
N HIS A 248 20.48 -24.89 -9.48
CA HIS A 248 20.72 -24.02 -10.63
C HIS A 248 22.20 -23.78 -10.94
N ARG A 249 23.11 -23.96 -9.98
CA ARG A 249 24.56 -24.01 -10.27
C ARG A 249 24.91 -25.25 -11.09
N CYS A 250 24.14 -26.34 -10.97
CA CYS A 250 24.35 -27.58 -11.72
C CYS A 250 23.75 -27.60 -13.14
N THR A 251 22.83 -26.70 -13.52
CA THR A 251 22.07 -26.76 -14.80
C THR A 251 22.40 -25.63 -15.79
N HIS A 252 23.65 -25.18 -15.84
CA HIS A 252 24.08 -24.07 -16.71
C HIS A 252 24.38 -24.46 -18.18
N ALA A 253 23.95 -25.63 -18.68
CA ALA A 253 24.33 -26.13 -20.01
C ALA A 253 23.21 -26.22 -21.07
N GLN A 254 21.94 -25.84 -20.81
CA GLN A 254 20.85 -26.18 -21.75
C GLN A 254 19.80 -25.12 -22.12
N GLN A 255 19.86 -23.86 -21.68
CA GLN A 255 18.78 -22.88 -21.96
C GLN A 255 19.23 -21.54 -22.56
N GLN A 256 19.96 -21.57 -23.68
CA GLN A 256 20.22 -20.36 -24.48
C GLN A 256 19.33 -20.17 -25.73
N CYS A 257 18.46 -21.12 -26.08
CA CYS A 257 17.68 -21.01 -27.33
C CYS A 257 16.30 -20.32 -27.19
N GLY A 258 15.74 -20.15 -25.98
CA GLY A 258 14.37 -19.62 -25.79
C GLY A 258 14.25 -18.10 -25.72
N ALA A 259 15.27 -17.40 -25.20
CA ALA A 259 15.19 -15.97 -24.87
C ALA A 259 15.17 -15.04 -26.11
N ILE A 260 15.76 -15.48 -27.23
CA ILE A 260 15.89 -14.67 -28.45
C ILE A 260 14.55 -14.51 -29.18
N ARG A 261 13.64 -15.50 -29.09
CA ARG A 261 12.30 -15.41 -29.71
C ARG A 261 11.36 -14.45 -28.98
N TRP A 262 11.49 -14.31 -27.67
CA TRP A 262 10.57 -13.50 -26.84
C TRP A 262 10.88 -12.00 -26.91
N ILE A 263 12.16 -11.63 -26.91
CA ILE A 263 12.61 -10.23 -27.04
C ILE A 263 12.16 -9.63 -28.39
N GLY A 264 12.22 -10.42 -29.47
CA GLY A 264 11.74 -10.00 -30.78
C GLY A 264 10.23 -9.75 -30.84
N PHE A 265 9.42 -10.49 -30.07
CA PHE A 265 7.97 -10.31 -30.01
C PHE A 265 7.57 -9.06 -29.21
N ALA A 266 8.20 -8.84 -28.06
CA ALA A 266 7.94 -7.67 -27.21
C ALA A 266 8.35 -6.35 -27.92
N ALA A 267 9.49 -6.32 -28.61
CA ALA A 267 9.95 -5.13 -29.34
C ALA A 267 8.98 -4.71 -30.47
N ARG A 268 8.38 -5.68 -31.16
CA ARG A 268 7.38 -5.43 -32.22
C ARG A 268 6.06 -4.90 -31.69
N CYS A 269 5.62 -5.38 -30.52
CA CYS A 269 4.39 -4.89 -29.87
C CYS A 269 4.58 -3.45 -29.33
N PHE A 270 5.72 -3.17 -28.70
CA PHE A 270 6.02 -1.83 -28.17
C PHE A 270 6.17 -0.77 -29.27
N SER A 271 6.70 -1.11 -30.45
CA SER A 271 6.81 -0.19 -31.58
C SER A 271 5.45 0.28 -32.10
N LYS A 272 4.47 -0.63 -32.20
CA LYS A 272 3.10 -0.32 -32.66
C LYS A 272 2.33 0.54 -31.67
N VAL A 273 2.45 0.27 -30.37
CA VAL A 273 1.83 1.08 -29.31
C VAL A 273 2.42 2.50 -29.29
N ARG A 274 3.75 2.62 -29.47
CA ARG A 274 4.44 3.92 -29.47
C ARG A 274 4.11 4.78 -30.69
N GLN A 275 3.83 4.19 -31.85
CA GLN A 275 3.40 4.94 -33.04
C GLN A 275 1.95 5.43 -32.93
N ALA A 276 1.07 4.65 -32.29
CA ALA A 276 -0.33 5.03 -32.09
C ALA A 276 -0.51 6.21 -31.11
N TRP A 277 0.41 6.41 -30.16
CA TRP A 277 0.27 7.38 -29.05
C TRP A 277 1.01 8.72 -29.23
N ARG A 278 1.85 8.85 -30.27
CA ARG A 278 2.66 10.06 -30.52
C ARG A 278 1.86 11.36 -30.75
N PRO A 279 0.64 11.34 -31.36
CA PRO A 279 -0.14 12.57 -31.53
C PRO A 279 -0.78 13.07 -30.22
N GLN A 280 -1.21 12.17 -29.33
CA GLN A 280 -1.93 12.52 -28.09
C GLN A 280 -1.03 13.13 -27.02
N ILE A 281 0.24 12.71 -26.95
CA ILE A 281 1.21 13.24 -25.97
C ILE A 281 1.61 14.69 -26.29
N ARG A 282 1.43 15.15 -27.54
CA ARG A 282 1.80 16.51 -27.96
C ARG A 282 0.75 17.54 -27.55
N GLY A 283 -0.55 17.20 -27.57
CA GLY A 283 -1.63 18.08 -27.13
C GLY A 283 -1.64 18.32 -25.61
N CYS A 284 -1.42 17.28 -24.80
CA CYS A 284 -1.47 17.38 -23.33
C CYS A 284 -0.40 18.29 -22.69
N LYS A 285 0.68 18.63 -23.41
CA LYS A 285 1.73 19.52 -22.87
C LYS A 285 1.38 21.00 -22.99
N GLU A 286 0.56 21.38 -23.96
CA GLU A 286 0.17 22.77 -24.20
C GLU A 286 -0.99 23.19 -23.28
N ASP A 287 -1.95 22.29 -23.03
CA ASP A 287 -3.08 22.53 -22.13
C ASP A 287 -2.66 22.68 -20.66
N ARG A 288 -1.60 21.98 -20.22
CA ARG A 288 -1.09 22.06 -18.84
C ARG A 288 -0.46 23.42 -18.51
N GLN A 289 0.22 24.06 -19.47
CA GLN A 289 0.81 25.38 -19.27
C GLN A 289 -0.23 26.52 -19.29
N GLN A 290 -1.38 26.33 -19.96
CA GLN A 290 -2.48 27.28 -19.93
C GLN A 290 -3.35 27.14 -18.66
N HIS A 291 -3.52 25.93 -18.14
CA HIS A 291 -4.30 25.72 -16.92
C HIS A 291 -3.58 26.21 -15.66
N GLU A 292 -2.26 26.05 -15.56
CA GLU A 292 -1.43 26.55 -14.44
C GLU A 292 -1.34 28.09 -14.39
N ARG A 293 -1.55 28.78 -15.52
CA ARG A 293 -1.64 30.26 -15.59
C ARG A 293 -3.01 30.80 -15.17
N SER A 294 -4.03 29.95 -15.10
CA SER A 294 -5.42 30.36 -14.85
C SER A 294 -5.85 30.18 -13.39
N SER A 295 -5.05 29.48 -12.57
CA SER A 295 -5.35 29.16 -11.16
C SER A 295 -4.72 30.11 -10.14
N SER A 296 -4.15 31.23 -10.55
CA SER A 296 -3.63 32.28 -9.65
C SER A 296 -4.68 33.36 -9.38
N GLY A 297 -5.84 32.96 -8.88
CA GLY A 297 -6.85 33.88 -8.33
C GLY A 297 -6.61 34.09 -6.83
N PRO A 298 -6.75 35.31 -6.29
CA PRO A 298 -6.64 35.58 -4.87
C PRO A 298 -7.93 35.17 -4.13
N ASP A 299 -7.77 34.67 -2.90
CA ASP A 299 -8.78 34.61 -1.84
C ASP A 299 -10.11 33.90 -2.14
N SER A 300 -10.13 32.59 -1.86
CA SER A 300 -11.27 32.03 -1.14
C SER A 300 -10.74 31.57 0.22
N GLY A 301 -11.16 32.25 1.29
CA GLY A 301 -10.78 32.02 2.69
C GLY A 301 -11.28 30.68 3.24
N GLY A 302 -10.93 29.59 2.57
CA GLY A 302 -11.14 28.23 3.02
C GLY A 302 -10.09 27.89 4.08
N ASP A 303 -10.58 27.48 5.23
CA ASP A 303 -9.87 27.08 6.45
C ASP A 303 -8.98 25.81 6.28
N GLY A 304 -8.54 25.51 5.06
CA GLY A 304 -8.03 24.23 4.55
C GLY A 304 -6.58 23.90 4.90
N GLY A 305 -6.11 24.29 6.09
CA GLY A 305 -4.82 23.82 6.59
C GLY A 305 -4.87 22.36 7.03
N ILE A 306 -3.75 21.65 6.92
CA ILE A 306 -3.65 20.26 7.40
C ILE A 306 -3.30 20.23 8.89
N ILE A 307 -3.68 19.16 9.57
CA ILE A 307 -3.24 18.88 10.95
C ILE A 307 -1.95 18.09 10.91
N ALA A 308 -0.95 18.54 11.67
CA ALA A 308 0.34 17.87 11.80
C ALA A 308 0.88 17.96 13.22
N PHE A 309 1.91 17.17 13.51
CA PHE A 309 2.49 17.00 14.84
C PHE A 309 4.00 17.25 14.82
N HIS A 310 4.48 18.04 15.78
CA HIS A 310 5.90 18.33 15.95
C HIS A 310 6.32 18.05 17.38
N GLN A 311 7.19 17.05 17.57
CA GLN A 311 7.81 16.79 18.86
C GLN A 311 9.05 17.68 19.06
N THR A 312 9.11 18.31 20.23
CA THR A 312 10.22 19.18 20.65
C THR A 312 10.42 19.12 22.17
N SER A 313 11.28 19.97 22.72
CA SER A 313 11.40 20.14 24.18
C SER A 313 10.28 21.04 24.71
N ARG A 314 9.89 20.91 25.99
CA ARG A 314 8.88 21.79 26.59
C ARG A 314 9.22 23.28 26.45
N ALA A 315 10.47 23.66 26.71
CA ALA A 315 10.93 25.04 26.56
C ALA A 315 10.82 25.54 25.10
N ALA A 316 11.10 24.68 24.13
CA ALA A 316 10.92 25.02 22.71
C ALA A 316 9.44 25.10 22.32
N ALA A 317 8.58 24.21 22.83
CA ALA A 317 7.13 24.28 22.63
C ALA A 317 6.55 25.59 23.17
N GLU A 318 6.93 25.99 24.39
CA GLU A 318 6.55 27.28 24.99
C GLU A 318 7.09 28.47 24.18
N SER A 319 8.32 28.39 23.67
CA SER A 319 8.88 29.41 22.77
C SER A 319 8.10 29.52 21.46
N ILE A 320 7.73 28.40 20.83
CA ILE A 320 6.97 28.39 19.57
C ILE A 320 5.58 28.98 19.78
N LYS A 321 4.92 28.63 20.89
CA LYS A 321 3.61 29.21 21.24
C LYS A 321 3.67 30.73 21.44
N ARG A 322 4.73 31.23 22.09
CA ARG A 322 4.86 32.66 22.41
C ARG A 322 5.35 33.50 21.23
N ASN A 323 6.33 32.99 20.49
CA ASN A 323 7.09 33.77 19.52
C ASN A 323 6.88 33.31 18.07
N GLY A 324 6.12 32.24 17.85
CA GLY A 324 6.03 31.58 16.55
C GLY A 324 7.23 30.67 16.26
N VAL A 325 7.21 30.07 15.07
CA VAL A 325 8.31 29.22 14.59
C VAL A 325 9.51 30.07 14.17
N ASP A 326 10.70 29.71 14.65
CA ASP A 326 11.96 30.32 14.22
C ASP A 326 12.79 29.31 13.43
N ILE A 327 12.81 29.46 12.11
CA ILE A 327 13.51 28.55 11.18
C ILE A 327 15.03 28.62 11.37
N THR A 328 15.57 29.75 11.85
CA THR A 328 17.02 29.90 12.06
C THR A 328 17.56 28.99 13.16
N ARG A 329 16.67 28.47 14.02
CA ARG A 329 16.98 27.49 15.07
C ARG A 329 16.82 26.05 14.61
N SER A 330 16.46 25.82 13.35
CA SER A 330 16.50 24.48 12.76
C SER A 330 17.91 23.93 12.80
N ARG A 331 18.04 22.63 13.07
CA ARG A 331 19.32 21.93 12.92
C ARG A 331 19.75 21.96 11.45
N SER A 332 21.03 22.17 11.19
CA SER A 332 21.57 22.15 9.83
C SER A 332 21.68 20.74 9.26
N GLY A 333 21.59 20.62 7.94
CA GLY A 333 21.85 19.37 7.21
C GLY A 333 20.70 18.35 7.24
N ASN A 334 19.47 18.80 7.53
CA ASN A 334 18.28 17.95 7.48
C ASN A 334 17.95 17.47 6.05
N TYR A 335 16.95 16.62 5.90
CA TYR A 335 16.65 15.93 4.64
C TYR A 335 16.29 16.89 3.49
N ALA A 336 15.55 17.94 3.81
CA ALA A 336 15.14 19.03 2.91
C ALA A 336 15.72 20.37 3.38
N GLY A 337 16.93 20.38 3.93
CA GLY A 337 17.54 21.61 4.47
C GLY A 337 16.80 22.19 5.68
N ASP A 338 17.03 23.47 5.94
CA ASP A 338 16.75 24.10 7.23
C ASP A 338 15.33 24.69 7.24
N GLY A 339 14.34 23.83 7.44
CA GLY A 339 12.93 24.18 7.58
C GLY A 339 12.33 23.65 8.88
N PHE A 340 11.05 23.92 9.10
CA PHE A 340 10.29 23.39 10.22
C PHE A 340 9.60 22.08 9.81
N TYR A 341 9.94 20.98 10.49
CA TYR A 341 9.47 19.64 10.16
C TYR A 341 8.32 19.23 11.07
N ALA A 342 7.22 18.76 10.50
CA ALA A 342 6.10 18.15 11.24
C ALA A 342 5.65 16.86 10.55
N CYS A 343 4.96 15.98 11.27
CA CYS A 343 4.50 14.69 10.76
C CYS A 343 2.97 14.63 10.72
N ASN A 344 2.41 13.80 9.86
CA ASN A 344 0.95 13.57 9.80
C ASN A 344 0.40 12.85 11.04
N GLU A 345 1.24 12.07 11.73
CA GLU A 345 0.85 11.28 12.91
C GLU A 345 1.79 11.50 14.11
N ILE A 346 1.23 11.33 15.31
CA ILE A 346 1.91 11.50 16.59
C ILE A 346 3.06 10.48 16.74
N ASN A 347 2.80 9.20 16.46
CA ASN A 347 3.76 8.08 16.53
C ASN A 347 5.02 8.32 15.65
N VAL A 348 4.88 9.01 14.51
CA VAL A 348 5.98 9.31 13.57
C VAL A 348 6.91 10.38 14.13
N THR A 349 6.38 11.36 14.86
CA THR A 349 7.20 12.41 15.48
C THR A 349 7.81 11.98 16.81
N ASP A 350 7.31 10.88 17.39
CA ASP A 350 7.49 10.53 18.79
C ASP A 350 8.93 10.18 19.22
N TRP A 351 9.81 9.86 18.28
CA TRP A 351 11.20 9.47 18.57
C TRP A 351 12.21 10.57 18.19
N LYS A 352 11.75 11.77 17.81
CA LYS A 352 12.61 12.82 17.24
C LYS A 352 13.25 13.76 18.27
N ALA A 353 12.69 13.86 19.48
CA ALA A 353 13.28 14.64 20.57
C ALA A 353 14.46 13.88 21.22
N ASN A 354 15.69 14.20 20.81
CA ASN A 354 16.94 13.54 21.22
C ASN A 354 17.39 13.80 22.68
N SER A 355 16.49 14.12 23.60
CA SER A 355 16.89 14.69 24.90
C SER A 355 16.48 13.90 26.14
N GLY A 356 16.49 12.56 26.09
CA GLY A 356 16.40 11.67 27.28
C GLY A 356 15.14 11.76 28.16
N ASN A 357 14.35 12.81 27.99
CA ASN A 357 13.10 13.14 28.65
C ASN A 357 11.96 12.93 27.67
N ARG A 358 10.79 12.56 28.19
CA ARG A 358 9.54 12.52 27.42
C ARG A 358 9.35 13.89 26.77
N GLY A 359 9.34 13.93 25.44
CA GLY A 359 9.23 15.15 24.66
C GLY A 359 7.88 15.84 24.85
N TRP A 360 7.75 17.03 24.27
CA TRP A 360 6.49 17.77 24.19
C TRP A 360 6.01 17.77 22.75
N ILE A 361 4.72 17.50 22.51
CA ILE A 361 4.17 17.42 21.16
C ILE A 361 3.26 18.62 20.93
N LEU A 362 3.54 19.37 19.86
CA LEU A 362 2.66 20.41 19.34
C LEU A 362 1.75 19.81 18.28
N LYS A 363 0.44 20.05 18.39
CA LYS A 363 -0.54 19.85 17.33
C LYS A 363 -0.69 21.16 16.57
N LEU A 364 -0.48 21.10 15.26
CA LEU A 364 -0.33 22.27 14.40
C LEU A 364 -1.33 22.23 13.27
N ARG A 365 -1.78 23.42 12.85
CA ARG A 365 -2.36 23.64 11.53
C ARG A 365 -1.27 24.16 10.60
N LEU A 366 -1.08 23.52 9.45
CA LEU A 366 -0.11 23.96 8.44
C LEU A 366 -0.83 24.39 7.16
N ASP A 367 -0.51 25.59 6.69
CA ASP A 367 -0.83 26.02 5.33
C ASP A 367 0.31 25.62 4.38
N LEU A 368 0.10 24.55 3.63
CA LEU A 368 1.12 24.00 2.74
C LEU A 368 1.32 24.79 1.44
N GLY A 369 0.32 25.57 1.00
CA GLY A 369 0.35 26.20 -0.34
C GLY A 369 0.64 25.18 -1.45
N ARG A 370 1.49 25.55 -2.41
CA ARG A 370 1.96 24.63 -3.46
C ARG A 370 3.04 23.70 -2.91
N VAL A 371 2.81 22.40 -3.02
CA VAL A 371 3.68 21.39 -2.41
C VAL A 371 4.63 20.79 -3.41
N LYS A 372 5.92 20.70 -3.05
CA LYS A 372 6.90 19.88 -3.75
C LYS A 372 7.07 18.55 -3.02
N GLU A 373 6.83 17.43 -3.69
CA GLU A 373 7.24 16.12 -3.15
C GLU A 373 8.74 15.91 -3.37
N LEU A 374 9.48 15.59 -2.30
CA LEU A 374 10.89 15.21 -2.39
C LEU A 374 11.06 13.70 -2.31
N THR A 375 11.55 13.11 -3.40
CA THR A 375 11.91 11.69 -3.49
C THR A 375 13.40 11.43 -3.19
N GLN A 376 14.22 12.49 -3.15
CA GLN A 376 15.64 12.44 -2.84
C GLN A 376 16.01 13.54 -1.84
N ARG A 377 17.02 13.25 -1.03
CA ARG A 377 17.56 14.17 -0.02
C ARG A 377 18.17 15.39 -0.70
N ASP A 378 17.76 16.58 -0.29
CA ASP A 378 18.33 17.87 -0.70
C ASP A 378 18.60 18.74 0.55
N PRO A 379 19.76 18.58 1.20
CA PRO A 379 20.10 19.33 2.41
C PRO A 379 20.38 20.80 2.13
N CYS A 380 20.50 21.20 0.86
CA CYS A 380 20.80 22.56 0.44
C CYS A 380 19.53 23.34 0.05
N LEU A 381 18.34 22.73 0.19
CA LEU A 381 17.06 23.35 -0.11
C LEU A 381 16.76 24.45 0.92
N THR A 382 16.35 25.61 0.42
CA THR A 382 15.96 26.78 1.22
C THR A 382 14.57 27.25 0.79
N GLY A 383 13.93 28.06 1.63
CA GLY A 383 12.65 28.69 1.28
C GLY A 383 12.72 29.47 -0.04
N ASP A 384 13.79 30.21 -0.28
CA ASP A 384 13.97 30.97 -1.52
C ASP A 384 14.13 30.08 -2.75
N LYS A 385 14.92 29.00 -2.63
CA LYS A 385 15.07 28.02 -3.72
C LYS A 385 13.76 27.32 -4.03
N LEU A 386 12.97 27.01 -3.01
CA LEU A 386 11.67 26.37 -3.15
C LEU A 386 10.66 27.33 -3.81
N LYS A 387 10.63 28.59 -3.36
CA LYS A 387 9.79 29.64 -3.93
C LYS A 387 10.14 29.95 -5.38
N ALA A 388 11.44 29.99 -5.71
CA ALA A 388 11.91 30.15 -7.09
C ALA A 388 11.47 28.99 -8.02
N GLN A 389 11.22 27.81 -7.46
CA GLN A 389 10.65 26.67 -8.18
C GLN A 389 9.11 26.70 -8.24
N GLY A 390 8.46 27.70 -7.65
CA GLY A 390 7.01 27.83 -7.62
C GLY A 390 6.32 27.01 -6.53
N TYR A 391 7.04 26.63 -5.47
CA TYR A 391 6.49 25.87 -4.35
C TYR A 391 6.62 26.65 -3.03
N ASP A 392 5.76 26.31 -2.07
CA ASP A 392 5.64 26.94 -0.76
C ASP A 392 6.09 26.02 0.38
N SER A 393 5.91 24.71 0.22
CA SER A 393 6.30 23.68 1.19
C SER A 393 6.78 22.40 0.51
N VAL A 394 7.31 21.49 1.33
CA VAL A 394 7.76 20.17 0.88
C VAL A 394 7.01 19.06 1.61
N ILE A 395 6.70 17.99 0.90
CA ILE A 395 6.32 16.70 1.48
C ILE A 395 7.44 15.69 1.26
N ILE A 396 7.77 14.93 2.30
CA ILE A 396 8.66 13.77 2.25
C ILE A 396 7.83 12.53 2.57
N THR A 397 7.73 11.63 1.61
CA THR A 397 7.09 10.31 1.77
C THR A 397 8.16 9.26 2.04
N SER A 398 8.06 8.57 3.18
CA SER A 398 9.01 7.51 3.53
C SER A 398 8.32 6.32 4.19
N ARG A 399 9.06 5.23 4.39
CA ARG A 399 8.59 4.07 5.18
C ARG A 399 8.23 4.43 6.63
N HIS A 400 8.69 5.58 7.13
CA HIS A 400 8.46 6.03 8.49
C HIS A 400 7.23 6.95 8.60
N GLY A 401 6.55 7.27 7.50
CA GLY A 401 5.39 8.16 7.47
C GLY A 401 5.60 9.36 6.55
N VAL A 402 4.66 10.32 6.65
CA VAL A 402 4.65 11.55 5.86
C VAL A 402 5.17 12.70 6.73
N GLU A 403 6.15 13.43 6.21
CA GLU A 403 6.68 14.63 6.82
C GLU A 403 6.41 15.86 5.95
N TYR A 404 6.08 16.96 6.61
CA TYR A 404 5.87 18.28 6.02
C TYR A 404 7.02 19.20 6.43
N VAL A 405 7.58 19.93 5.47
CA VAL A 405 8.64 20.91 5.73
C VAL A 405 8.19 22.30 5.30
N ILE A 406 8.17 23.23 6.26
CA ILE A 406 7.71 24.60 6.10
C ILE A 406 8.89 25.56 6.24
N TYR A 407 9.03 26.50 5.31
CA TYR A 407 10.11 27.51 5.34
C TYR A 407 9.62 28.92 5.69
N CYS A 408 8.30 29.12 5.76
CA CYS A 408 7.69 30.39 6.12
C CYS A 408 6.93 30.24 7.46
N PRO A 409 7.43 30.80 8.58
CA PRO A 409 6.81 30.66 9.89
C PRO A 409 5.33 31.01 9.98
N SER A 410 4.88 32.02 9.24
CA SER A 410 3.48 32.45 9.25
C SER A 410 2.50 31.40 8.71
N ARG A 411 3.00 30.34 8.06
CA ARG A 411 2.20 29.19 7.61
C ARG A 411 1.96 28.14 8.69
N VAL A 412 2.46 28.35 9.91
CA VAL A 412 2.32 27.42 11.04
C VAL A 412 1.46 28.07 12.12
N THR A 413 0.38 27.40 12.50
CA THR A 413 -0.47 27.80 13.63
C THR A 413 -0.47 26.68 14.66
N VAL A 414 -0.16 27.00 15.92
CA VAL A 414 -0.31 26.03 17.02
C VAL A 414 -1.78 25.94 17.40
N ILE A 415 -2.34 24.73 17.42
CA ILE A 415 -3.72 24.47 17.84
C ILE A 415 -3.76 24.00 19.29
N ASP A 416 -2.88 23.07 19.65
CA ASP A 416 -2.87 22.41 20.95
C ASP A 416 -1.47 21.87 21.26
N ASP A 417 -1.21 21.50 22.51
CA ASP A 417 0.03 20.89 22.93
C ASP A 417 -0.13 19.97 24.15
N PHE A 418 0.65 18.90 24.19
CA PHE A 418 0.57 17.92 25.27
C PHE A 418 1.93 17.30 25.59
N ALA A 419 2.08 16.91 26.85
CA ALA A 419 3.18 16.07 27.29
C ALA A 419 3.07 14.68 26.65
N ARG A 420 4.21 14.08 26.32
CA ARG A 420 4.28 12.67 25.93
C ARG A 420 4.26 11.75 27.15
#